data_AF-A0ABD6F987-F1
#
_entry.id   AF-A0ABD6F987-F1
#
_cell.length_a   1.000
_cell.length_b   1.000
_cell.length_c   1.000
_cell.angle_alpha   90.00
_cell.angle_beta   90.00
_cell.angle_gamma   90.00
#
_symmetry.space_group_name_H-M   'P 1'
#
loop_
_entity.id
_entity.type
_entity.pdbx_description
1 polymer ?
#
loop_
_entity_poly.entity_id
_entity_poly.type
_entity_poly.pdbx_seq_one_letter_code
_entity_poly.pdbx_strand_id
1 'polypeptide(L)'
;MPVLYLDRREALTFVYENQALFDAAGAANPFACSQWLRLFIRHIATENWRFIVPVRAEGCMLLYVRPDEPQRYFAPANHYAPLYAPVATSMADRTAVLQGLAQSLTKHRPDCAAVNFAPLDADASDTQALENAFDACGWVSKRYVCFGNWYLPSAGLSFDAYMSERDPHLYALWARKSKCFHSGDEGARIELYTSPAEAGEGLRAYG
;
A
#
# COMPACT_ATOMS: atom_id res chain seq x y z
N MET A 1 10.44 3.09 -24.42
CA MET A 1 10.92 3.20 -23.03
C MET A 1 10.80 1.82 -22.42
N PRO A 2 11.75 1.39 -21.58
CA PRO A 2 11.79 0.00 -21.16
C PRO A 2 10.70 -0.31 -20.14
N VAL A 3 9.94 -1.37 -20.42
CA VAL A 3 9.22 -2.12 -19.39
C VAL A 3 10.07 -3.34 -19.09
N LEU A 4 10.37 -3.55 -17.82
CA LEU A 4 11.12 -4.71 -17.37
C LEU A 4 10.16 -5.87 -17.11
N TYR A 5 10.60 -7.06 -17.50
CA TYR A 5 9.90 -8.32 -17.25
C TYR A 5 10.79 -9.13 -16.33
N LEU A 6 10.33 -9.32 -15.10
CA LEU A 6 11.14 -9.90 -14.04
C LEU A 6 10.47 -11.19 -13.55
N ASP A 7 11.27 -12.22 -13.29
CA ASP A 7 10.85 -13.31 -12.42
C ASP A 7 10.78 -12.86 -10.95
N ARG A 8 10.36 -13.76 -10.07
CA ARG A 8 10.24 -13.49 -8.62
C ARG A 8 11.56 -13.04 -7.98
N ARG A 9 12.69 -13.66 -8.35
CA ARG A 9 14.01 -13.34 -7.80
C ARG A 9 14.50 -11.99 -8.31
N GLU A 10 14.35 -11.75 -9.60
CA GLU A 10 14.70 -10.49 -10.25
C GLU A 10 13.87 -9.32 -9.70
N ALA A 11 12.58 -9.54 -9.44
CA ALA A 11 11.72 -8.55 -8.80
C ALA A 11 12.17 -8.20 -7.38
N LEU A 12 12.62 -9.19 -6.58
CA LEU A 12 13.19 -8.93 -5.26
C LEU A 12 14.47 -8.10 -5.34
N THR A 13 15.36 -8.44 -6.28
CA THR A 13 16.59 -7.66 -6.53
C THR A 13 16.25 -6.24 -6.95
N PHE A 14 15.30 -6.05 -7.88
CA PHE A 14 14.86 -4.74 -8.33
C PHE A 14 14.34 -3.88 -7.16
N VAL A 15 13.49 -4.43 -6.29
CA VAL A 15 12.97 -3.70 -5.12
C VAL A 15 14.09 -3.35 -4.14
N TYR A 16 15.06 -4.24 -3.95
CA TYR A 16 16.21 -3.98 -3.07
C TYR A 16 17.10 -2.86 -3.62
N GLU A 17 17.44 -2.90 -4.90
CA GLU A 17 18.27 -1.89 -5.57
C GLU A 17 17.59 -0.52 -5.60
N ASN A 18 16.26 -0.48 -5.66
CA ASN A 18 15.45 0.74 -5.71
C ASN A 18 14.80 1.07 -4.35
N GLN A 19 15.31 0.55 -3.24
CA GLN A 19 14.67 0.69 -1.92
C GLN A 19 14.41 2.14 -1.52
N ALA A 20 15.35 3.06 -1.82
CA ALA A 20 15.22 4.47 -1.47
C ALA A 20 14.02 5.12 -2.17
N LEU A 21 13.74 4.72 -3.41
CA LEU A 21 12.61 5.22 -4.20
C LEU A 21 11.28 4.74 -3.59
N PHE A 22 11.19 3.46 -3.26
CA PHE A 22 10.00 2.87 -2.66
C PHE A 22 9.78 3.36 -1.23
N ASP A 23 10.82 3.50 -0.42
CA ASP A 23 10.70 3.95 0.98
C ASP A 23 10.33 5.44 1.05
N ALA A 24 10.76 6.26 0.09
CA ALA A 24 10.26 7.63 -0.05
C ALA A 24 8.74 7.67 -0.32
N ALA A 25 8.23 6.80 -1.21
CA ALA A 25 6.78 6.64 -1.40
C ALA A 25 6.10 6.04 -0.15
N GLY A 26 6.82 5.18 0.57
CA GLY A 26 6.44 4.53 1.82
C GLY A 26 6.07 5.48 2.95
N ALA A 27 6.65 6.68 2.97
CA ALA A 27 6.38 7.70 3.97
C ALA A 27 4.91 8.16 3.97
N ALA A 28 4.27 8.18 2.80
CA ALA A 28 2.85 8.51 2.65
C ALA A 28 1.96 7.27 2.70
N ASN A 29 2.44 6.13 2.20
CA ASN A 29 1.69 4.89 2.19
C ASN A 29 2.62 3.70 2.51
N PRO A 30 2.48 3.04 3.68
CA PRO A 30 3.35 1.93 4.07
C PRO A 30 3.25 0.72 3.12
N PHE A 31 2.17 0.57 2.37
CA PHE A 31 2.00 -0.50 1.37
C PHE A 31 2.72 -0.22 0.05
N ALA A 32 3.37 0.94 -0.07
CA ALA A 32 4.23 1.29 -1.20
C ALA A 32 5.73 1.14 -0.88
N CYS A 33 6.10 0.86 0.38
CA CYS A 33 7.49 0.79 0.80
C CYS A 33 8.20 -0.49 0.34
N SER A 34 9.53 -0.47 0.33
CA SER A 34 10.34 -1.62 -0.10
C SER A 34 10.12 -2.85 0.78
N GLN A 35 9.85 -2.66 2.07
CA GLN A 35 9.60 -3.75 3.01
C GLN A 35 8.30 -4.48 2.68
N TRP A 36 7.21 -3.75 2.43
CA TRP A 36 5.94 -4.33 2.02
C TRP A 36 6.08 -5.11 0.71
N LEU A 37 6.67 -4.49 -0.31
CA LEU A 37 6.83 -5.12 -1.63
C LEU A 37 7.64 -6.41 -1.54
N ARG A 38 8.73 -6.43 -0.75
CA ARG A 38 9.51 -7.65 -0.51
C ARG A 38 8.70 -8.74 0.20
N LEU A 39 7.89 -8.39 1.20
CA LEU A 39 7.03 -9.34 1.88
C LEU A 39 5.96 -9.92 0.94
N PHE A 40 5.35 -9.07 0.11
CA PHE A 40 4.39 -9.49 -0.92
C PHE A 40 5.05 -10.49 -1.89
N ILE A 41 6.19 -10.14 -2.47
CA ILE A 41 6.88 -11.00 -3.45
C ILE A 41 7.38 -12.30 -2.79
N ARG A 42 7.82 -12.26 -1.53
CA ARG A 42 8.31 -13.46 -0.82
C ARG A 42 7.19 -14.39 -0.39
N HIS A 43 6.07 -13.88 0.09
CA HIS A 43 5.09 -14.71 0.79
C HIS A 43 3.77 -14.87 0.04
N ILE A 44 3.47 -13.99 -0.92
CA ILE A 44 2.23 -14.00 -1.68
C ILE A 44 2.46 -14.50 -3.12
N ALA A 45 3.51 -14.01 -3.78
CA ALA A 45 3.77 -14.38 -5.16
C ALA A 45 4.25 -15.83 -5.30
N THR A 46 3.75 -16.52 -6.33
CA THR A 46 4.18 -17.87 -6.70
C THR A 46 5.28 -17.82 -7.77
N GLU A 47 6.06 -18.90 -7.93
CA GLU A 47 7.21 -18.95 -8.84
C GLU A 47 6.87 -18.69 -10.32
N ASN A 48 5.64 -18.97 -10.71
CA ASN A 48 5.15 -18.78 -12.08
C ASN A 48 4.60 -17.37 -12.35
N TRP A 49 4.53 -16.49 -11.34
CA TRP A 49 4.15 -15.10 -11.57
C TRP A 49 5.28 -14.33 -12.26
N ARG A 50 4.89 -13.36 -13.08
CA ARG A 50 5.82 -12.42 -13.72
C ARG A 50 5.57 -11.03 -13.17
N PHE A 51 6.63 -10.27 -12.97
CA PHE A 51 6.56 -8.87 -12.56
C PHE A 51 6.83 -7.97 -13.74
N ILE A 52 6.00 -6.95 -13.90
CA ILE A 52 6.05 -5.99 -14.99
C ILE A 52 6.36 -4.63 -14.38
N VAL A 53 7.47 -4.04 -14.79
CA VAL A 53 7.92 -2.77 -14.24
C VAL A 53 8.13 -1.75 -15.36
N PRO A 54 7.12 -0.93 -15.67
CA PRO A 54 7.35 0.28 -16.43
C PRO A 54 8.29 1.22 -15.66
N VAL A 55 9.34 1.68 -16.32
CA VAL A 55 10.33 2.59 -15.73
C VAL A 55 10.44 3.85 -16.57
N ARG A 56 10.55 4.99 -15.90
CA ARG A 56 10.80 6.29 -16.50
C ARG A 56 11.70 7.12 -15.61
N ALA A 57 12.91 7.45 -16.07
CA ALA A 57 13.92 8.30 -15.41
C ALA A 57 14.05 8.09 -13.89
N GLU A 58 13.16 8.70 -13.12
CA GLU A 58 13.13 8.73 -11.66
C GLU A 58 11.82 8.20 -11.06
N GLY A 59 11.11 7.35 -11.81
CA GLY A 59 9.87 6.74 -11.35
C GLY A 59 9.58 5.40 -11.99
N CYS A 60 8.91 4.55 -11.22
CA CYS A 60 8.48 3.25 -11.68
C CYS A 60 7.12 2.87 -11.09
N MET A 61 6.54 1.85 -11.70
CA MET A 61 5.32 1.20 -11.24
C MET A 61 5.61 -0.30 -11.19
N LEU A 62 5.40 -0.93 -10.05
CA LEU A 62 5.59 -2.37 -9.90
C LEU A 62 4.23 -3.07 -10.03
N LEU A 63 4.09 -3.90 -11.06
CA LEU A 63 2.90 -4.73 -11.29
C LEU A 63 3.29 -6.20 -11.34
N TYR A 64 2.31 -7.09 -11.23
CA TYR A 64 2.48 -8.51 -11.49
C TYR A 64 1.40 -9.06 -12.39
N VAL A 65 1.69 -10.22 -12.99
CA VAL A 65 0.81 -10.97 -13.86
C VAL A 65 0.71 -12.39 -13.33
N ARG A 66 -0.52 -12.88 -13.30
CA ARG A 66 -0.81 -14.27 -12.93
C ARG A 66 -0.92 -15.12 -14.20
N PRO A 67 -0.42 -16.38 -14.20
CA PRO A 67 -0.47 -17.24 -15.38
C PRO A 67 -1.88 -17.51 -15.93
N ASP A 68 -2.90 -17.49 -15.06
CA ASP A 68 -4.31 -17.67 -15.40
C ASP A 68 -4.96 -16.43 -16.03
N GLU A 69 -4.38 -15.24 -15.83
CA GLU A 69 -4.82 -13.99 -16.42
C GLU A 69 -3.63 -13.23 -17.06
N PRO A 70 -2.99 -13.77 -18.10
CA PRO A 70 -1.71 -13.26 -18.62
C PRO A 70 -1.80 -11.86 -19.22
N GLN A 71 -3.01 -11.41 -19.58
CA GLN A 71 -3.26 -10.08 -20.14
C GLN A 71 -3.71 -9.04 -19.10
N ARG A 72 -3.79 -9.43 -17.82
CA ARG A 72 -4.22 -8.56 -16.73
C ARG A 72 -3.11 -8.36 -15.74
N TYR A 73 -2.78 -7.09 -15.52
CA TYR A 73 -1.70 -6.69 -14.65
C TYR A 73 -2.29 -6.21 -13.33
N PHE A 74 -1.64 -6.51 -12.21
CA PHE A 74 -2.16 -6.26 -10.88
C PHE A 74 -1.15 -5.50 -10.04
N ALA A 75 -1.64 -4.56 -9.23
CA ALA A 75 -0.86 -3.94 -8.16
C ALA A 75 -0.52 -4.96 -7.05
N PRO A 76 0.68 -4.91 -6.45
CA PRO A 76 1.13 -5.76 -5.33
C PRO A 76 0.43 -5.42 -4.00
N ALA A 77 -0.90 -5.51 -3.99
CA ALA A 77 -1.77 -5.32 -2.85
C ALA A 77 -2.58 -6.60 -2.57
N ASN A 78 -2.97 -6.78 -1.30
CA ASN A 78 -3.84 -7.85 -0.85
C ASN A 78 -4.85 -7.30 0.18
N HIS A 79 -5.63 -8.16 0.83
CA HIS A 79 -6.65 -7.72 1.80
C HIS A 79 -6.09 -7.04 3.05
N TYR A 80 -4.78 -7.08 3.29
CA TYR A 80 -4.10 -6.34 4.36
C TYR A 80 -3.55 -4.97 3.90
N ALA A 81 -3.63 -4.65 2.61
CA ALA A 81 -3.26 -3.35 2.06
C ALA A 81 -4.52 -2.52 1.77
N PRO A 82 -5.00 -1.71 2.72
CA PRO A 82 -6.16 -0.84 2.52
C PRO A 82 -6.00 0.17 1.39
N LEU A 83 -4.76 0.56 1.05
CA LEU A 83 -4.48 1.53 -0.02
C LEU A 83 -3.17 1.16 -0.71
N TYR A 84 -3.14 1.18 -2.04
CA TYR A 84 -1.94 1.04 -2.86
C TYR A 84 -1.55 2.40 -3.45
N ALA A 85 -0.24 2.66 -3.57
CA ALA A 85 0.27 3.81 -4.31
C ALA A 85 0.88 3.33 -5.64
N PRO A 86 0.32 3.72 -6.79
CA PRO A 86 0.65 3.13 -8.09
C PRO A 86 2.02 3.54 -8.64
N VAL A 87 2.64 4.59 -8.08
CA VAL A 87 3.91 5.12 -8.57
C VAL A 87 4.83 5.46 -7.41
N ALA A 88 6.03 4.89 -7.47
CA ALA A 88 7.18 5.34 -6.69
C ALA A 88 7.99 6.28 -7.58
N THR A 89 8.18 7.53 -7.13
CA THR A 89 8.97 8.52 -7.88
C THR A 89 9.62 9.54 -6.96
N SER A 90 10.84 9.96 -7.29
CA SER A 90 11.55 11.08 -6.65
C SER A 90 11.27 12.43 -7.33
N MET A 91 10.58 12.44 -8.47
CA MET A 91 10.31 13.66 -9.21
C MET A 91 9.20 14.50 -8.57
N ALA A 92 9.37 15.82 -8.65
CA ALA A 92 8.31 16.77 -8.32
C ALA A 92 7.09 16.64 -9.25
N ASP A 93 7.31 16.40 -10.54
CA ASP A 93 6.23 16.23 -11.53
C ASP A 93 5.77 14.77 -11.63
N ARG A 94 5.01 14.33 -10.63
CA ARG A 94 4.40 12.99 -10.57
C ARG A 94 3.46 12.72 -11.76
N THR A 95 2.74 13.74 -12.22
CA THR A 95 1.76 13.62 -13.31
C THR A 95 2.45 13.24 -14.62
N ALA A 96 3.55 13.90 -14.96
CA ALA A 96 4.34 13.54 -16.13
C ALA A 96 4.85 12.10 -16.03
N VAL A 97 5.37 11.68 -14.86
CA VAL A 97 5.83 10.31 -14.64
C VAL A 97 4.69 9.31 -14.91
N LEU A 98 3.54 9.50 -14.26
CA LEU A 98 2.33 8.68 -14.46
C LEU A 98 1.95 8.54 -15.93
N GLN A 99 1.89 9.66 -16.66
CA GLN A 99 1.55 9.65 -18.08
C GLN A 99 2.54 8.84 -18.92
N GLY A 100 3.84 8.95 -18.63
CA GLY A 100 4.86 8.16 -19.34
C GLY A 100 4.82 6.66 -19.02
N LEU A 101 4.48 6.30 -17.78
CA LEU A 101 4.28 4.90 -17.38
C LEU A 101 3.04 4.32 -18.05
N ALA A 102 1.92 5.06 -18.08
CA ALA A 102 0.70 4.68 -18.80
C ALA A 102 0.94 4.53 -20.31
N GLN A 103 1.67 5.45 -20.94
CA GLN A 103 2.07 5.34 -22.34
C GLN A 103 2.94 4.10 -22.60
N SER A 104 3.84 3.77 -21.67
CA SER A 104 4.68 2.57 -21.78
C SER A 104 3.80 1.33 -21.78
N LEU A 105 2.89 1.17 -20.81
CA LEU A 105 1.93 0.07 -20.75
C LEU A 105 1.04 -0.03 -22.00
N THR A 106 0.62 1.11 -22.54
CA THR A 106 -0.20 1.16 -23.77
C THR A 106 0.52 0.56 -24.97
N LYS A 107 1.85 0.77 -25.08
CA LYS A 107 2.68 0.18 -26.15
C LYS A 107 2.86 -1.33 -26.03
N HIS A 108 2.51 -1.91 -24.88
CA HIS A 108 2.52 -3.36 -24.65
C HIS A 108 1.21 -4.04 -25.03
N ARG A 109 0.23 -3.33 -25.60
CA ARG A 109 -0.93 -3.98 -26.20
C ARG A 109 -0.48 -4.85 -27.40
N PRO A 110 -1.04 -6.06 -27.57
CA PRO A 110 -2.21 -6.62 -26.87
C PRO A 110 -1.90 -7.37 -25.56
N ASP A 111 -0.64 -7.53 -25.17
CA ASP A 111 -0.24 -8.33 -23.99
C ASP A 111 -0.70 -7.70 -22.67
N CYS A 112 -0.94 -6.39 -22.64
CA CYS A 112 -1.58 -5.69 -21.52
C CYS A 112 -2.99 -5.23 -21.94
N ALA A 113 -4.02 -6.02 -21.59
CA ALA A 113 -5.42 -5.70 -21.90
C ALA A 113 -6.11 -4.95 -20.76
N ALA A 114 -5.71 -5.20 -19.50
CA ALA A 114 -6.28 -4.57 -18.32
C ALA A 114 -5.22 -4.38 -17.23
N VAL A 115 -5.34 -3.31 -16.44
CA VAL A 115 -4.52 -3.07 -15.25
C VAL A 115 -5.44 -2.84 -14.06
N ASN A 116 -5.23 -3.60 -12.99
CA ASN A 116 -5.96 -3.48 -11.75
C ASN A 116 -5.06 -2.87 -10.67
N PHE A 117 -5.35 -1.62 -10.31
CA PHE A 117 -4.63 -0.86 -9.29
C PHE A 117 -5.24 -0.97 -7.89
N ALA A 118 -6.32 -1.72 -7.75
CA ALA A 118 -7.07 -1.75 -6.50
C ALA A 118 -6.24 -2.38 -5.35
N PRO A 119 -6.45 -1.90 -4.11
CA PRO A 119 -7.34 -0.78 -3.74
C PRO A 119 -6.62 0.59 -3.84
N LEU A 120 -7.34 1.62 -4.27
CA LEU A 120 -6.87 3.01 -4.30
C LEU A 120 -7.77 3.89 -3.42
N ASP A 121 -7.22 5.01 -2.94
CA ASP A 121 -7.99 6.03 -2.24
C ASP A 121 -8.78 6.84 -3.28
N ALA A 122 -10.11 6.77 -3.23
CA ALA A 122 -10.97 7.42 -4.21
C ALA A 122 -10.84 8.95 -4.22
N ASP A 123 -10.46 9.54 -3.09
CA ASP A 123 -10.37 10.99 -2.90
C ASP A 123 -8.92 11.52 -3.05
N ALA A 124 -7.94 10.62 -3.17
CA ALA A 124 -6.55 11.01 -3.36
C ALA A 124 -6.30 11.61 -4.75
N SER A 125 -5.55 12.72 -4.78
CA SER A 125 -5.11 13.36 -6.04
C SER A 125 -4.33 12.41 -6.95
N ASP A 126 -3.57 11.49 -6.36
CA ASP A 126 -2.81 10.47 -7.10
C ASP A 126 -3.71 9.50 -7.88
N THR A 127 -4.88 9.15 -7.32
CA THR A 127 -5.88 8.30 -8.00
C THR A 127 -6.46 9.04 -9.21
N GLN A 128 -6.81 10.31 -9.03
CA GLN A 128 -7.30 11.14 -10.14
C GLN A 128 -6.23 11.35 -11.23
N ALA A 129 -4.97 11.57 -10.83
CA ALA A 129 -3.85 11.73 -11.76
C ALA A 129 -3.59 10.44 -12.55
N LEU A 130 -3.70 9.27 -11.90
CA LEU A 130 -3.57 7.97 -12.55
C LEU A 130 -4.68 7.78 -13.60
N GLU A 131 -5.93 8.04 -13.26
CA GLU A 131 -7.05 7.93 -14.20
C GLU A 131 -6.86 8.84 -15.40
N ASN A 132 -6.53 10.11 -15.16
CA ASN A 132 -6.27 11.07 -16.23
C ASN A 132 -5.12 10.62 -17.16
N ALA A 133 -4.05 10.03 -16.59
CA ALA A 133 -2.92 9.51 -17.35
C ALA A 133 -3.31 8.32 -18.25
N PHE A 134 -4.13 7.41 -17.75
CA PHE A 134 -4.61 6.26 -18.50
C PHE A 134 -5.64 6.66 -19.57
N ASP A 135 -6.59 7.53 -19.22
CA ASP A 135 -7.60 8.06 -20.15
C ASP A 135 -6.92 8.81 -21.32
N ALA A 136 -5.89 9.62 -21.03
CA ALA A 136 -5.09 10.30 -22.06
C ALA A 136 -4.34 9.33 -23.00
N CYS A 137 -4.17 8.06 -22.61
CA CYS A 137 -3.58 7.01 -23.43
C CYS A 137 -4.62 6.10 -24.10
N GLY A 138 -5.91 6.47 -24.04
CA GLY A 138 -7.00 5.69 -24.64
C GLY A 138 -7.34 4.41 -23.87
N TRP A 139 -7.19 4.44 -22.55
CA TRP A 139 -7.78 3.43 -21.67
C TRP A 139 -9.18 3.86 -21.21
N VAL A 140 -9.97 2.88 -20.78
CA VAL A 140 -11.25 3.14 -20.13
C VAL A 140 -11.09 2.80 -18.65
N SER A 141 -11.15 3.81 -17.80
CA SER A 141 -11.05 3.67 -16.35
C SER A 141 -12.40 3.25 -15.75
N LYS A 142 -12.38 2.30 -14.80
CA LYS A 142 -13.57 1.86 -14.05
C LYS A 142 -13.28 1.85 -12.56
N ARG A 143 -14.04 2.61 -11.79
CA ARG A 143 -14.04 2.58 -10.32
C ARG A 143 -14.99 1.52 -9.79
N TYR A 144 -14.61 0.85 -8.72
CA TYR A 144 -15.48 -0.03 -7.95
C TYR A 144 -15.10 0.00 -6.47
N VAL A 145 -16.05 -0.31 -5.59
CA VAL A 145 -15.83 -0.33 -4.15
C VAL A 145 -15.14 -1.63 -3.76
N CYS A 146 -14.00 -1.54 -3.06
CA CYS A 146 -13.28 -2.70 -2.53
C CYS A 146 -13.74 -3.04 -1.09
N PHE A 147 -13.69 -2.07 -0.18
CA PHE A 147 -14.08 -2.18 1.23
C PHE A 147 -14.25 -0.77 1.84
N GLY A 148 -14.88 -0.68 3.01
CA GLY A 148 -14.97 0.54 3.81
C GLY A 148 -14.09 0.46 5.05
N ASN A 149 -13.20 1.43 5.24
CA ASN A 149 -12.36 1.54 6.44
C ASN A 149 -12.97 2.52 7.43
N TRP A 150 -12.92 2.16 8.71
CA TRP A 150 -13.18 3.08 9.80
C TRP A 150 -11.85 3.70 10.20
N TYR A 151 -11.72 5.02 10.06
CA TYR A 151 -10.51 5.73 10.46
C TYR A 151 -10.88 7.03 11.18
N LEU A 152 -9.95 7.51 12.00
CA LEU A 152 -10.06 8.79 12.69
C LEU A 152 -8.99 9.73 12.13
N PRO A 153 -9.37 10.87 11.53
CA PRO A 153 -8.42 11.92 11.17
C PRO A 153 -7.77 12.49 12.44
N SER A 154 -6.60 11.96 12.82
CA SER A 154 -5.91 12.33 14.06
C SER A 154 -4.90 13.46 13.89
N ALA A 155 -4.65 13.92 12.66
CA ALA A 155 -3.72 15.01 12.39
C ALA A 155 -4.17 16.29 13.10
N GLY A 156 -3.35 16.78 14.04
CA GLY A 156 -3.67 17.95 14.85
C GLY A 156 -4.69 17.71 15.97
N LEU A 157 -5.18 16.49 16.15
CA LEU A 157 -6.15 16.15 17.19
C LEU A 157 -5.43 15.74 18.48
N SER A 158 -5.59 16.53 19.55
CA SER A 158 -5.09 16.13 20.87
C SER A 158 -5.97 15.03 21.47
N PHE A 159 -5.41 14.25 22.40
CA PHE A 159 -6.18 13.23 23.09
C PHE A 159 -7.35 13.81 23.89
N ASP A 160 -7.16 14.96 24.54
CA ASP A 160 -8.22 15.64 25.31
C ASP A 160 -9.36 16.11 24.39
N ALA A 161 -9.03 16.69 23.23
CA ALA A 161 -10.02 17.10 22.24
C ALA A 161 -10.75 15.89 21.64
N TYR A 162 -10.04 14.80 21.38
CA TYR A 162 -10.66 13.54 20.96
C TYR A 162 -11.66 13.02 22.01
N MET A 163 -11.28 13.02 23.29
CA MET A 163 -12.08 12.50 24.39
C MET A 163 -13.29 13.38 24.73
N SER A 164 -13.19 14.70 24.58
CA SER A 164 -14.30 15.63 24.88
C SER A 164 -15.50 15.47 23.94
N GLU A 165 -15.27 14.98 22.72
CA GLU A 165 -16.32 14.69 21.73
C GLU A 165 -16.91 13.29 21.84
N ARG A 166 -16.40 12.44 22.76
CA ARG A 166 -16.90 11.06 22.89
C ARG A 166 -18.24 11.04 23.62
N ASP A 167 -19.04 10.04 23.27
CA ASP A 167 -20.27 9.74 23.99
C ASP A 167 -19.99 9.57 25.51
N PRO A 168 -20.85 10.11 26.41
CA PRO A 168 -20.63 10.05 27.85
C PRO A 168 -20.43 8.63 28.40
N HIS A 169 -21.08 7.63 27.80
CA HIS A 169 -20.92 6.23 28.21
C HIS A 169 -19.52 5.70 27.84
N LEU A 170 -19.00 6.05 26.65
CA LEU A 170 -17.64 5.70 26.24
C LEU A 170 -16.60 6.38 27.14
N TYR A 171 -16.79 7.66 27.47
CA TYR A 171 -15.91 8.39 28.38
C TYR A 171 -15.89 7.75 29.78
N ALA A 172 -17.06 7.45 30.35
CA ALA A 172 -17.15 6.81 31.67
C ALA A 172 -16.50 5.42 31.70
N LEU A 173 -16.69 4.63 30.64
CA LEU A 173 -16.03 3.33 30.49
C LEU A 173 -14.50 3.47 30.45
N TRP A 174 -14.00 4.41 29.64
CA TRP A 174 -12.56 4.70 29.55
C TRP A 174 -12.00 5.12 30.91
N ALA A 175 -12.64 6.07 31.60
CA ALA A 175 -12.18 6.56 32.91
C ALA A 175 -12.10 5.43 33.95
N ARG A 176 -13.11 4.55 33.98
CA ARG A 176 -13.11 3.36 34.85
C ARG A 176 -11.96 2.42 34.52
N LYS A 177 -11.77 2.08 33.24
CA LYS A 177 -10.71 1.15 32.80
C LYS A 177 -9.31 1.73 32.97
N SER A 178 -9.13 3.04 32.73
CA SER A 178 -7.88 3.77 33.00
C SER A 178 -7.53 3.70 34.49
N LYS A 179 -8.50 3.90 35.40
CA LYS A 179 -8.24 3.76 36.84
C LYS A 179 -7.78 2.35 37.24
N CYS A 180 -8.46 1.32 36.75
CA CYS A 180 -8.07 -0.08 36.99
C CYS A 180 -6.65 -0.35 36.45
N PHE A 181 -6.36 0.11 35.23
CA PHE A 181 -5.05 -0.02 34.60
C PHE A 181 -3.95 0.61 35.46
N HIS A 182 -4.13 1.87 35.90
CA HIS A 182 -3.14 2.57 36.72
C HIS A 182 -2.98 2.00 38.14
N SER A 183 -4.03 1.34 38.65
CA SER A 183 -3.99 0.68 39.96
C SER A 183 -3.31 -0.69 39.89
N GLY A 184 -3.00 -1.19 38.69
CA GLY A 184 -2.41 -2.51 38.47
C GLY A 184 -3.37 -3.67 38.71
N ASP A 185 -4.69 -3.41 38.68
CA ASP A 185 -5.72 -4.44 38.77
C ASP A 185 -5.45 -5.50 37.68
N GLU A 186 -5.53 -6.78 38.04
CA GLU A 186 -5.37 -7.91 37.12
C GLU A 186 -3.99 -7.98 36.41
N GLY A 187 -2.97 -7.28 36.92
CA GLY A 187 -1.62 -7.28 36.32
C GLY A 187 -1.56 -6.49 35.00
N ALA A 188 -2.45 -5.51 34.83
CA ALA A 188 -2.58 -4.71 33.62
C ALA A 188 -1.27 -3.98 33.27
N ARG A 189 -0.75 -4.24 32.07
CA ARG A 189 0.43 -3.58 31.50
C ARG A 189 0.30 -3.47 29.98
N ILE A 190 0.99 -2.50 29.40
CA ILE A 190 1.15 -2.36 27.95
C ILE A 190 2.61 -2.59 27.63
N GLU A 191 2.88 -3.57 26.77
CA GLU A 191 4.21 -3.85 26.23
C GLU A 191 4.19 -3.65 24.72
N LEU A 192 5.22 -2.97 24.20
CA LEU A 192 5.38 -2.73 22.77
C LEU A 192 6.49 -3.64 22.24
N TYR A 193 6.10 -4.66 21.49
CA TYR A 193 7.02 -5.50 20.74
C TYR A 193 7.31 -4.84 19.40
N THR A 194 8.58 -4.57 19.13
CA THR A 194 8.99 -3.79 17.94
C THR A 194 9.76 -4.61 16.93
N SER A 195 10.07 -5.87 17.25
CA SER A 195 10.73 -6.80 16.35
C SER A 195 9.89 -8.04 16.03
N PRO A 196 10.00 -8.61 14.82
CA PRO A 196 9.35 -9.88 14.49
C PRO A 196 9.75 -11.06 15.37
N ALA A 197 10.95 -11.02 15.97
CA ALA A 197 11.43 -12.08 16.86
C ALA A 197 10.61 -12.17 18.15
N GLU A 198 10.05 -11.04 18.60
CA GLU A 198 9.22 -10.94 19.80
C GLU A 198 7.74 -11.30 19.53
N ALA A 199 7.34 -11.47 18.26
CA ALA A 199 5.94 -11.72 17.91
C ALA A 199 5.37 -12.98 18.60
N GLY A 200 6.18 -14.03 18.75
CA GLY A 200 5.79 -15.25 19.45
C GLY A 200 5.64 -15.08 20.96
N GLU A 201 6.31 -14.11 21.57
CA GLU A 201 6.10 -13.73 22.96
C GLU A 201 4.82 -12.91 23.11
N GLY A 202 4.62 -11.89 22.26
CA GLY A 202 3.41 -11.08 22.28
C GLY A 202 2.12 -11.88 22.05
N LEU A 203 2.14 -12.87 21.15
CA LEU A 203 1.00 -13.78 20.94
C LEU A 203 0.71 -14.65 22.17
N ARG A 204 1.75 -15.11 22.87
CA ARG A 204 1.59 -15.89 24.11
C ARG A 204 1.10 -15.04 25.28
N ALA A 205 1.40 -13.75 25.30
CA ALA A 205 0.90 -12.84 26.32
C ALA A 205 -0.61 -12.52 26.16
N TYR A 206 -1.18 -12.77 24.98
CA TYR A 206 -2.59 -12.50 24.68
C TYR A 206 -3.53 -13.70 24.90
N GLY A 207 -3.00 -14.94 24.85
CA GLY A 207 -3.76 -16.19 25.01
C GLY A 207 -3.70 -16.76 26.42
#